data_AF-A0A2D5VIK6-F1
#
_entry.id   AF-A0A2D5VIK6-F1
#
_cell.length_a   1.000
_cell.length_b   1.000
_cell.length_c   1.000
_cell.angle_alpha   90.00
_cell.angle_beta   90.00
_cell.angle_gamma   90.00
#
_symmetry.space_group_name_H-M   'P 1'
#
loop_
_entity.id
_entity.type
_entity.pdbx_description
1 polymer ?
#
loop_
_entity_poly.entity_id
_entity_poly.type
_entity_poly.pdbx_seq_one_letter_code
_entity_poly.pdbx_strand_id
1 'polypeptide(L)'
;MKVQKPPLDPESVRQMHQLWLAAFGNDFVSDVPADLLYGEENRWNRTNVYRHISEEQTISTAIVISPLALPSLGGLGEVCTAPGSGGRGWQQEYASSW
;
A
#
# COMPACT_ATOMS: atom_id res chain seq x y z
N MET A 1 5.93 11.32 3.05
CA MET A 1 5.62 9.91 2.74
C MET A 1 6.23 9.00 3.82
N LYS A 2 5.48 8.04 4.37
CA LYS A 2 5.95 7.06 5.36
C LYS A 2 6.07 5.69 4.69
N VAL A 3 7.23 5.06 4.79
CA VAL A 3 7.42 3.67 4.34
C VAL A 3 7.37 2.78 5.57
N GLN A 4 6.50 1.77 5.55
CA GLN A 4 6.33 0.80 6.62
C GLN A 4 6.56 -0.61 6.07
N LYS A 5 7.03 -1.51 6.92
CA LYS A 5 7.11 -2.94 6.62
C LYS A 5 6.10 -3.66 7.50
N PRO A 6 5.38 -4.67 6.98
CA PRO A 6 4.58 -5.56 7.81
C PRO A 6 5.40 -6.17 8.97
N PRO A 7 4.78 -6.46 10.13
CA PRO A 7 3.35 -6.37 10.40
C PRO A 7 2.87 -4.92 10.61
N LEU A 8 1.72 -4.59 10.04
CA LEU A 8 1.00 -3.36 10.32
C LEU A 8 -0.05 -3.58 11.42
N ASP A 9 -0.37 -2.53 12.16
CA ASP A 9 -1.45 -2.57 13.14
C ASP A 9 -2.83 -2.64 12.45
N PRO A 10 -3.85 -3.22 13.11
CA PRO A 10 -5.18 -3.38 12.51
C PRO A 10 -5.83 -2.07 12.05
N GLU A 11 -5.58 -0.96 12.76
CA GLU A 11 -6.15 0.34 12.41
C GLU A 11 -5.54 0.86 11.10
N SER A 12 -4.22 0.73 10.94
CA SER A 12 -3.54 1.03 9.68
C SER A 12 -4.08 0.21 8.51
N VAL A 13 -4.30 -1.09 8.69
CA VAL A 13 -4.86 -1.98 7.66
C VAL A 13 -6.28 -1.57 7.31
N ARG A 14 -7.11 -1.30 8.31
CA ARG A 14 -8.49 -0.83 8.14
C ARG A 14 -8.55 0.48 7.35
N GLN A 15 -7.71 1.45 7.66
CA GLN A 15 -7.66 2.74 6.93
C GLN A 15 -7.29 2.56 5.45
N MET A 16 -6.34 1.66 5.14
CA MET A 16 -5.98 1.38 3.75
C MET A 16 -7.15 0.76 2.99
N HIS A 17 -7.84 -0.23 3.55
CA HIS A 17 -9.02 -0.81 2.91
C HIS A 17 -10.12 0.22 2.67
N GLN A 18 -10.37 1.12 3.61
CA GLN A 18 -11.34 2.20 3.42
C GLN A 18 -10.95 3.12 2.26
N LEU A 19 -9.67 3.46 2.15
CA LEU A 19 -9.16 4.23 1.02
C LEU A 19 -9.35 3.48 -0.30
N TRP A 20 -9.05 2.18 -0.34
CA TRP A 20 -9.20 1.36 -1.55
C TRP A 20 -10.65 1.25 -2.01
N LEU A 21 -11.59 0.99 -1.09
CA LEU A 21 -13.02 0.99 -1.40
C LEU A 21 -13.48 2.36 -1.92
N ALA A 22 -13.00 3.46 -1.32
CA ALA A 22 -13.34 4.81 -1.77
C ALA A 22 -12.73 5.16 -3.15
N ALA A 23 -11.55 4.62 -3.47
CA ALA A 23 -10.84 4.91 -4.71
C ALA A 23 -11.24 4.00 -5.89
N PHE A 24 -11.50 2.71 -5.61
CA PHE A 24 -11.73 1.69 -6.64
C PHE A 24 -13.19 1.22 -6.72
N GLY A 25 -14.02 1.52 -5.70
CA GLY A 25 -15.43 1.14 -5.65
C GLY A 25 -15.76 0.16 -4.51
N ASN A 26 -17.05 0.06 -4.16
CA ASN A 26 -17.50 -0.78 -3.03
C ASN A 26 -17.43 -2.29 -3.32
N ASP A 27 -17.38 -2.67 -4.59
CA ASP A 27 -17.20 -4.04 -5.09
C ASP A 27 -15.72 -4.41 -5.25
N PHE A 28 -14.80 -3.50 -4.89
CA PHE A 28 -13.38 -3.73 -4.97
C PHE A 28 -12.93 -4.89 -4.06
N VAL A 29 -12.18 -5.81 -4.64
CA VAL A 29 -11.49 -6.89 -3.94
C VAL A 29 -10.00 -6.68 -4.13
N SER A 30 -9.28 -6.48 -3.02
CA SER A 30 -7.84 -6.25 -3.01
C SER A 30 -7.09 -7.49 -3.47
N ASP A 31 -6.19 -7.33 -4.44
CA ASP A 31 -5.24 -8.39 -4.84
C ASP A 31 -4.11 -8.53 -3.81
N VAL A 32 -3.94 -7.55 -2.93
CA VAL A 32 -3.04 -7.67 -1.77
C VAL A 32 -3.78 -8.40 -0.63
N PRO A 33 -3.34 -9.61 -0.24
CA PRO A 33 -3.96 -10.34 0.86
C PRO A 33 -3.65 -9.69 2.21
N ALA A 34 -4.61 -9.70 3.13
CA ALA A 34 -4.43 -9.10 4.45
C ALA A 34 -3.28 -9.74 5.25
N ASP A 35 -3.08 -11.05 5.11
CA ASP A 35 -2.03 -11.82 5.78
C ASP A 35 -0.62 -11.29 5.44
N LEU A 36 -0.44 -10.79 4.21
CA LEU A 36 0.79 -10.12 3.80
C LEU A 36 1.02 -8.81 4.57
N LEU A 37 -0.04 -8.04 4.83
CA LEU A 37 0.02 -6.80 5.62
C LEU A 37 0.26 -7.06 7.11
N TYR A 38 -0.19 -8.22 7.61
CA TYR A 38 0.07 -8.69 8.97
C TYR A 38 1.41 -9.45 9.09
N GLY A 39 2.19 -9.52 8.01
CA GLY A 39 3.57 -10.00 8.03
C GLY A 39 3.73 -11.52 7.97
N GLU A 40 2.67 -12.26 7.66
CA GLU A 40 2.73 -13.73 7.54
C GLU A 40 3.67 -14.16 6.41
N GLU A 41 3.83 -13.33 5.38
CA GLU A 41 4.71 -13.60 4.24
C GLU A 41 6.14 -13.07 4.41
N ASN A 42 6.50 -12.46 5.54
CA ASN A 42 7.82 -11.83 5.74
C ASN A 42 9.02 -12.79 5.59
N ARG A 43 8.78 -14.10 5.68
CA ARG A 43 9.79 -15.14 5.43
C ARG A 43 10.11 -15.35 3.96
N TRP A 44 9.19 -15.00 3.07
CA TRP A 44 9.26 -15.28 1.63
C TRP A 44 9.39 -13.99 0.83
N ASN A 45 8.72 -12.93 1.27
CA ASN A 45 8.58 -11.67 0.56
C ASN A 45 9.10 -10.49 1.39
N ARG A 46 9.71 -9.53 0.70
CA ARG A 46 9.93 -8.19 1.19
C ARG A 46 8.76 -7.32 0.73
N THR A 47 7.99 -6.85 1.69
CA THR A 47 6.89 -5.91 1.47
C THR A 47 7.25 -4.54 2.00
N ASN A 48 7.17 -3.51 1.15
CA ASN A 48 7.19 -2.11 1.56
C ASN A 48 5.82 -1.48 1.28
N VAL A 49 5.22 -0.92 2.32
CA VAL A 49 3.94 -0.22 2.25
C VAL A 49 4.20 1.27 2.38
N TYR A 50 3.96 2.00 1.29
CA TYR A 50 4.11 3.43 1.21
C TYR A 50 2.77 4.07 1.54
N ARG A 51 2.72 4.89 2.60
CA ARG A 51 1.52 5.61 3.02
C ARG A 51 1.77 7.09 3.09
N HIS A 52 0.81 7.87 2.61
CA HIS A 52 0.70 9.27 2.96
C HIS A 52 -0.45 9.42 3.95
N ILE A 53 -0.16 10.00 5.12
CA ILE A 53 -1.12 10.24 6.19
C ILE A 53 -1.35 11.75 6.28
N SER A 54 -2.61 12.16 6.29
CA SER A 54 -3.04 13.54 6.55
C SER A 54 -4.16 13.50 7.57
N GLU A 55 -4.11 14.38 8.58
CA GLU A 55 -5.12 14.43 9.65
C GLU A 55 -5.41 13.03 10.25
N GLU A 56 -4.35 12.26 10.51
CA GLU A 56 -4.40 10.88 11.04
C GLU A 56 -5.08 9.84 10.14
N GLN A 57 -5.47 10.21 8.92
CA GLN A 57 -6.05 9.32 7.92
C GLN A 57 -5.07 8.99 6.80
N THR A 58 -5.13 7.76 6.32
CA THR A 58 -4.40 7.37 5.12
C THR A 58 -5.08 7.94 3.89
N ILE A 59 -4.40 8.86 3.21
CA ILE A 59 -4.90 9.52 2.00
C ILE A 59 -4.25 9.02 0.71
N SER A 60 -3.17 8.23 0.81
CA SER A 60 -2.50 7.65 -0.35
C SER A 60 -1.76 6.38 0.03
N THR A 61 -1.79 5.38 -0.84
CA THR A 61 -1.08 4.11 -0.69
C THR A 61 -0.33 3.72 -1.96
N ALA A 62 0.76 3.00 -1.78
CA ALA A 62 1.35 2.11 -2.78
C ALA A 62 2.03 0.95 -2.05
N ILE A 63 1.86 -0.27 -2.57
CA ILE A 63 2.42 -1.48 -1.97
C ILE A 63 3.40 -2.10 -2.95
N VAL A 64 4.54 -2.52 -2.42
CA VAL A 64 5.67 -3.06 -3.16
C VAL A 64 5.98 -4.41 -2.58
N ILE A 65 5.82 -5.46 -3.37
CA ILE A 65 6.07 -6.84 -2.94
C ILE A 65 7.14 -7.43 -3.84
N SER A 66 8.22 -7.93 -3.25
CA SER A 66 9.30 -8.60 -3.99
C SER A 66 9.70 -9.89 -3.27
N PRO A 67 9.86 -11.03 -3.97
CA PRO A 67 10.35 -12.25 -3.37
C PRO A 67 11.78 -12.07 -2.87
N LEU A 68 12.07 -12.54 -1.66
CA LEU A 68 13.43 -12.50 -1.11
C LEU A 68 14.42 -13.33 -1.96
N ALA A 69 13.94 -14.40 -2.58
CA ALA A 69 14.73 -15.25 -3.47
C ALA A 69 15.05 -14.60 -4.83
N LEU A 70 14.29 -13.59 -5.26
CA LEU A 70 14.47 -12.93 -6.55
C LEU A 70 14.07 -11.44 -6.46
N PRO A 71 14.88 -10.60 -5.79
CA PRO A 71 14.51 -9.22 -5.47
C PRO A 71 14.42 -8.29 -6.68
N SER A 72 14.90 -8.72 -7.85
CA SER A 72 14.78 -7.99 -9.11
C SER A 72 13.39 -8.09 -9.75
N LEU A 73 12.53 -8.99 -9.25
CA LEU A 73 11.13 -9.07 -9.64
C LEU A 73 10.26 -8.58 -8.49
N GLY A 74 9.35 -7.66 -8.78
CA GLY A 74 8.42 -7.14 -7.78
C GLY A 74 7.11 -6.68 -8.42
N GLY A 75 6.04 -6.75 -7.64
CA GLY A 75 4.71 -6.28 -8.00
C GLY A 75 4.36 -4.98 -7.26
N LEU A 76 3.70 -4.08 -7.98
CA LEU A 76 3.01 -2.92 -7.42
C LEU A 76 1.56 -3.29 -7.10
N GLY A 77 1.12 -3.04 -5.87
CA GLY A 77 -0.26 -3.24 -5.42
C GLY A 77 -0.89 -1.97 -4.87
N GLU A 78 -2.21 -1.86 -4.99
CA GLU A 78 -3.08 -0.82 -4.40
C GLU A 78 -2.51 0.60 -4.41
N VAL A 79 -2.15 1.06 -5.60
CA VAL A 79 -1.64 2.43 -5.84
C VAL A 79 -2.81 3.38 -6.01
N CYS A 80 -3.15 4.14 -4.98
CA CYS A 80 -4.22 5.12 -5.06
C CYS A 80 -4.03 6.32 -4.14
N THR A 81 -4.79 7.37 -4.40
CA THR A 81 -4.82 8.61 -3.63
C THR A 81 -6.27 9.08 -3.51
N ALA A 82 -6.68 9.53 -2.33
CA ALA A 82 -8.05 9.95 -2.04
C ALA A 82 -8.50 11.08 -2.99
N PRO A 83 -9.72 11.02 -3.55
CA PRO A 83 -10.27 12.09 -4.38
C PRO A 83 -10.27 13.43 -3.63
N GLY A 84 -9.79 14.51 -4.27
CA GLY A 84 -9.78 15.85 -3.67
C GLY A 84 -8.57 16.19 -2.80
N SER A 85 -7.69 15.23 -2.49
CA SER A 85 -6.45 15.47 -1.72
C SER A 85 -5.32 16.17 -2.51
N GLY A 86 -5.62 16.72 -3.69
CA GLY A 86 -4.66 17.41 -4.55
C GLY A 86 -3.57 16.46 -5.03
N GLY A 87 -3.94 15.51 -5.91
CA GLY A 87 -3.08 14.52 -6.56
C GLY A 87 -2.01 15.12 -7.48
N ARG A 88 -1.16 16.01 -6.96
CA ARG A 88 0.01 16.55 -7.64
C ARG A 88 1.15 15.53 -7.53
N GLY A 89 1.09 14.47 -8.33
CA GLY A 89 2.28 13.66 -8.68
C GLY A 89 2.67 12.50 -7.77
N TRP A 90 1.96 12.20 -6.69
CA TRP A 90 2.33 11.09 -5.77
C TRP A 90 2.47 9.74 -6.48
N GLN A 91 1.61 9.48 -7.48
CA GLN A 91 1.66 8.26 -8.29
C GLN A 91 2.97 8.14 -9.11
N GLN A 92 3.50 9.27 -9.60
CA GLN A 92 4.80 9.30 -10.29
C GLN A 92 5.98 9.16 -9.32
N GLU A 93 5.87 9.72 -8.11
CA GLU A 93 6.87 9.57 -7.05
C GLU A 93 6.99 8.10 -6.60
N TYR A 94 5.85 7.39 -6.49
CA TYR A 94 5.86 5.95 -6.22
C TYR A 94 6.60 5.18 -7.29
N ALA A 95 6.32 5.43 -8.58
CA ALA A 95 6.93 4.71 -9.70
C ALA A 95 8.42 5.00 -9.90
N SER A 96 8.89 6.18 -9.50
CA SER A 96 10.30 6.60 -9.61
C SER A 96 11.18 6.20 -8.41
N SER A 97 10.58 5.65 -7.36
CA SER A 97 11.26 5.14 -6.16
C SER A 97 11.62 3.65 -6.24
N TRP A 98 11.46 3.05 -7.43
CA TRP A 98 11.76 1.64 -7.74
C TRP A 98 13.07 1.49 -8.50
#